data_AF-A0A1G1NH30-F1
#
_entry.id   AF-A0A1G1NH30-F1
#
_cell.length_a   1.000
_cell.length_b   1.000
_cell.length_c   1.000
_cell.angle_alpha   90.00
_cell.angle_beta   90.00
_cell.angle_gamma   90.00
#
_symmetry.space_group_name_H-M   'P 1'
#
loop_
_entity.id
_entity.type
_entity.pdbx_description
1 polymer ?
#
loop_
_entity_poly.entity_id
_entity_poly.type
_entity_poly.pdbx_seq_one_letter_code
_entity_poly.pdbx_strand_id
1 'polypeptide(L)'
;MRRRGFVMIIALVYTMILAVVVTAMAYFIASETRGVGFQLDDTKALYLAQAGVERAFREIRDEVLTPPQTGLADLRGADTTLSTSVTNVARIHYIRETSGLATFTAGTAILSQFDSNYTNTGIISVQVAVRASRASSGTGATIQVAYTTDGSTYTTVITQALTTTVTDYFAAIPAPAWPTMMSTNFRLRCLRSIGTSTVNLDALYLRVSYSIDTNTEPWYTGTYTAFPMTLGDGFIQSVSIVDEARKVHLNYASQLLLRDLMQERGVNTGTANTLATNIVSYRGASLTNPFDSIEELQQVSGMTQEIYDLIKDYVTVHSFINTDSYRPPATGATSRAPINVNTATPEVLRAVFDPILTAALSTRLADDIVTARTTAPFTCFYNSNTAVTTDFYDFINSRSYLSAARRNQILDNADASLLIPVPGYGGMDEETTEFCYANTTYKVDSVGRIKLNPTENIDSRVQTIIGNDGSRTLPTYVGDTVLTGYWKESYE
;
A
#
# COMPACT_ATOMS: atom_id res chain seq x y z
N MET A 1 70.86 -67.55 -9.66
CA MET A 1 70.80 -66.13 -9.23
C MET A 1 69.75 -65.27 -9.96
N ARG A 2 69.23 -65.64 -11.15
CA ARG A 2 68.20 -64.86 -11.89
C ARG A 2 66.82 -64.69 -11.23
N ARG A 3 66.41 -65.55 -10.28
CA ARG A 3 65.06 -65.50 -9.65
C ARG A 3 64.89 -64.43 -8.56
N ARG A 4 65.97 -63.97 -7.90
CA ARG A 4 65.88 -62.97 -6.81
C ARG A 4 65.71 -61.53 -7.32
N GLY A 5 66.27 -61.19 -8.48
CA GLY A 5 66.08 -59.87 -9.09
C GLY A 5 64.65 -59.61 -9.58
N PHE A 6 63.96 -60.66 -10.03
CA PHE A 6 62.56 -60.56 -10.48
C PHE A 6 61.59 -60.20 -9.35
N VAL A 7 61.79 -60.76 -8.15
CA VAL A 7 60.96 -60.46 -6.97
C VAL A 7 61.12 -59.00 -6.53
N MET A 8 62.33 -58.44 -6.58
CA MET A 8 62.55 -57.02 -6.27
C MET A 8 61.86 -56.09 -7.28
N ILE A 9 61.90 -56.41 -8.58
CA ILE A 9 61.23 -55.59 -9.61
C ILE A 9 59.72 -55.60 -9.40
N ILE A 10 59.12 -56.76 -9.09
CA ILE A 10 57.69 -56.85 -8.78
C ILE A 10 57.34 -56.04 -7.53
N ALA A 11 58.14 -56.15 -6.46
CA ALA A 11 57.91 -55.39 -5.24
C ALA A 11 57.99 -53.88 -5.49
N LEU A 12 58.96 -53.41 -6.28
CA LEU A 12 59.12 -52.00 -6.60
C LEU A 12 57.97 -51.48 -7.47
N VAL A 13 57.57 -52.23 -8.49
CA VAL A 13 56.39 -51.90 -9.31
C VAL A 13 55.12 -51.87 -8.44
N TYR A 14 54.95 -52.83 -7.54
CA TYR A 14 53.81 -52.85 -6.63
C TYR A 14 53.80 -51.63 -5.70
N THR A 15 54.95 -51.27 -5.11
CA THR A 15 55.05 -50.06 -4.27
C THR A 15 54.81 -48.77 -5.07
N MET A 16 55.24 -48.71 -6.33
CA MET A 16 54.99 -47.57 -7.21
C MET A 16 53.50 -47.43 -7.53
N ILE A 17 52.82 -48.53 -7.87
CA ILE A 17 51.38 -48.56 -8.09
C ILE A 17 50.64 -48.13 -6.81
N LEU A 18 51.03 -48.67 -5.65
CA LEU A 18 50.42 -48.32 -4.37
C LEU A 18 50.59 -46.83 -4.06
N ALA A 19 51.78 -46.27 -4.30
CA ALA A 19 52.05 -44.84 -4.09
C ALA A 19 51.19 -43.95 -5.01
N VAL A 20 51.00 -44.34 -6.28
CA VAL A 20 50.12 -43.62 -7.21
C VAL A 20 48.67 -43.66 -6.74
N VAL A 21 48.18 -44.83 -6.28
CA VAL A 21 46.81 -44.97 -5.76
C VAL A 21 46.60 -44.11 -4.51
N VAL A 22 47.52 -44.14 -3.55
CA VAL A 22 47.44 -43.30 -2.33
C VAL A 22 47.46 -41.82 -2.68
N THR A 23 48.31 -41.40 -3.62
CA THR A 23 48.38 -39.99 -4.06
C THR A 23 47.09 -39.56 -4.75
N ALA A 24 46.52 -40.39 -5.62
CA ALA A 24 45.24 -40.12 -6.27
C ALA A 24 44.08 -40.01 -5.27
N MET A 25 44.05 -40.90 -4.28
CA MET A 25 43.04 -40.87 -3.21
C MET A 25 43.19 -39.64 -2.31
N ALA A 26 44.42 -39.24 -1.96
CA ALA A 26 44.68 -38.02 -1.21
C ALA A 26 44.24 -36.77 -1.99
N TYR A 27 44.50 -36.72 -3.29
CA TYR A 27 44.03 -35.65 -4.17
C TYR A 27 42.50 -35.59 -4.22
N PHE A 28 41.85 -36.74 -4.38
CA PHE A 28 40.39 -36.84 -4.41
C PHE A 28 39.77 -36.33 -3.09
N ILE A 29 40.24 -36.82 -1.95
CA ILE A 29 39.78 -36.38 -0.62
C ILE A 29 39.99 -34.86 -0.44
N ALA A 30 41.14 -34.33 -0.85
CA ALA A 30 41.41 -32.89 -0.75
C ALA A 30 40.45 -32.06 -1.63
N SER A 31 40.11 -32.55 -2.82
CA SER A 31 39.16 -31.89 -3.71
C SER A 31 37.72 -31.93 -3.17
N GLU A 32 37.28 -33.07 -2.64
CA GLU A 32 35.95 -33.20 -2.01
C GLU A 32 35.84 -32.37 -0.75
N THR A 33 36.89 -32.35 0.10
CA THR A 33 36.91 -31.55 1.32
C THR A 33 36.76 -30.06 1.01
N ARG A 34 37.40 -29.57 -0.06
CA ARG A 34 37.21 -28.20 -0.54
C ARG A 34 35.78 -27.98 -1.06
N GLY A 35 35.24 -28.91 -1.84
CA GLY A 35 33.87 -28.85 -2.35
C GLY A 35 32.83 -28.77 -1.23
N VAL A 36 32.96 -29.60 -0.19
CA VAL A 36 32.10 -29.57 1.00
C VAL A 36 32.26 -28.25 1.76
N GLY A 37 33.48 -27.74 1.89
CA GLY A 37 33.74 -26.42 2.49
C GLY A 37 32.99 -25.29 1.78
N PHE A 38 33.06 -25.25 0.45
CA PHE A 38 32.33 -24.26 -0.34
C PHE A 38 30.81 -24.37 -0.20
N GLN A 39 30.25 -25.59 -0.22
CA GLN A 39 28.82 -25.82 -0.01
C GLN A 39 28.36 -25.39 1.39
N LEU A 40 29.18 -25.64 2.40
CA LEU A 40 28.91 -25.21 3.77
C LEU A 40 28.89 -23.69 3.87
N ASP A 41 29.86 -23.00 3.28
CA ASP A 41 29.96 -21.55 3.34
C ASP A 41 28.86 -20.85 2.52
N ASP A 42 28.44 -21.44 1.39
CA ASP A 42 27.26 -21.01 0.64
C ASP A 42 25.97 -21.17 1.47
N THR A 43 25.80 -22.32 2.12
CA THR A 43 24.66 -22.55 3.02
C THR A 43 24.65 -21.56 4.19
N LYS A 44 25.82 -21.23 4.77
CA LYS A 44 25.93 -20.20 5.82
C LYS A 44 25.55 -18.82 5.28
N ALA A 45 26.02 -18.45 4.09
CA ALA A 45 25.68 -17.17 3.46
C ALA A 45 24.16 -17.08 3.20
N LEU A 46 23.52 -18.17 2.75
CA LEU A 46 22.07 -18.27 2.61
C LEU A 46 21.33 -18.06 3.94
N TYR A 47 21.76 -18.74 5.02
CA TYR A 47 21.14 -18.56 6.35
C TYR A 47 21.36 -17.15 6.92
N LEU A 48 22.48 -16.49 6.60
CA LEU A 48 22.71 -15.09 6.94
C LEU A 48 21.75 -14.17 6.18
N ALA A 49 21.51 -14.43 4.89
CA ALA A 49 20.53 -13.69 4.11
C ALA A 49 19.12 -13.89 4.71
N GLN A 50 18.73 -15.12 5.05
CA GLN A 50 17.45 -15.40 5.72
C GLN A 50 17.33 -14.70 7.08
N ALA A 51 18.39 -14.62 7.88
CA ALA A 51 18.40 -13.87 9.13
C ALA A 51 18.14 -12.37 8.92
N GLY A 52 18.63 -11.80 7.81
CA GLY A 52 18.29 -10.43 7.42
C GLY A 52 16.82 -10.25 7.04
N VAL A 53 16.19 -11.25 6.42
CA VAL A 53 14.73 -11.24 6.18
C VAL A 53 13.95 -11.26 7.49
N GLU A 54 14.35 -12.09 8.45
CA GLU A 54 13.73 -12.10 9.79
C GLU A 54 13.91 -10.75 10.52
N ARG A 55 15.06 -10.10 10.33
CA ARG A 55 15.31 -8.75 10.87
C ARG A 55 14.34 -7.71 10.30
N ALA A 56 14.13 -7.72 8.97
CA ALA A 56 13.18 -6.84 8.31
C ALA A 56 11.73 -7.13 8.73
N PHE A 57 11.39 -8.41 8.85
CA PHE A 57 10.06 -8.82 9.27
C PHE A 57 9.71 -8.30 10.66
N ARG A 58 10.67 -8.31 11.59
CA ARG A 58 10.52 -7.67 12.91
C ARG A 58 10.21 -6.18 12.82
N GLU A 59 10.83 -5.46 11.90
CA GLU A 59 10.59 -4.02 11.73
C GLU A 59 9.20 -3.72 11.20
N ILE A 60 8.77 -4.45 10.17
CA ILE A 60 7.41 -4.33 9.62
C ILE A 60 6.36 -4.63 10.71
N ARG A 61 6.63 -5.63 11.55
CA ARG A 61 5.76 -5.96 12.68
C ARG A 61 5.72 -4.83 13.71
N ASP A 62 6.88 -4.34 14.14
CA ASP A 62 6.97 -3.31 15.18
C ASP A 62 6.26 -2.03 14.73
N GLU A 63 6.31 -1.71 13.43
CA GLU A 63 5.51 -0.67 12.78
C GLU A 63 4.00 -0.93 12.85
N VAL A 64 3.53 -2.13 12.50
CA VAL A 64 2.08 -2.41 12.56
C VAL A 64 1.55 -2.39 13.99
N LEU A 65 2.36 -2.81 14.97
CA LEU A 65 1.98 -2.77 16.38
C LEU A 65 2.02 -1.35 16.96
N THR A 66 2.99 -0.54 16.53
CA THR A 66 3.17 0.84 17.00
C THR A 66 3.45 1.76 15.80
N PRO A 67 2.41 2.15 15.04
CA PRO A 67 2.59 2.95 13.82
C PRO A 67 3.32 4.25 14.13
N PRO A 68 4.50 4.48 13.54
CA PRO A 68 5.29 5.68 13.81
C PRO A 68 4.66 6.92 13.15
N GLN A 69 3.86 6.73 12.11
CA GLN A 69 3.09 7.77 11.46
C GLN A 69 1.59 7.40 11.44
N THR A 70 0.74 8.42 11.51
CA THR A 70 -0.72 8.23 11.52
C THR A 70 -1.40 9.24 10.62
N GLY A 71 -2.45 8.77 9.95
CA GLY A 71 -3.37 9.60 9.18
C GLY A 71 -4.59 10.00 10.00
N LEU A 72 -5.24 11.07 9.58
CA LEU A 72 -6.56 11.47 10.06
C LEU A 72 -7.42 11.85 8.86
N ALA A 73 -8.44 11.03 8.56
CA ALA A 73 -9.34 11.24 7.43
C ALA A 73 -10.78 11.42 7.92
N ASP A 74 -11.50 12.31 7.24
CA ASP A 74 -12.94 12.44 7.37
C ASP A 74 -13.59 11.60 6.26
N LEU A 75 -14.12 10.43 6.62
CA LEU A 75 -14.81 9.54 5.68
C LEU A 75 -16.24 10.01 5.48
N ARG A 76 -16.56 10.22 4.21
CA ARG A 76 -17.86 10.71 3.75
C ARG A 76 -18.73 9.53 3.38
N GLY A 77 -20.05 9.74 3.34
CA GLY A 77 -21.01 8.72 2.90
C GLY A 77 -21.73 9.13 1.63
N ALA A 78 -22.03 8.15 0.77
CA ALA A 78 -22.66 8.37 -0.53
C ALA A 78 -24.18 8.30 -0.48
N ASP A 79 -24.73 7.43 0.38
CA ASP A 79 -26.14 7.13 0.39
C ASP A 79 -26.87 7.89 1.49
N THR A 80 -27.85 8.69 1.08
CA THR A 80 -28.75 9.44 1.97
C THR A 80 -30.21 9.16 1.69
N THR A 81 -30.52 8.14 0.91
CA THR A 81 -31.88 7.82 0.44
C THR A 81 -32.86 7.52 1.58
N LEU A 82 -32.34 7.08 2.73
CA LEU A 82 -33.12 6.82 3.94
C LEU A 82 -33.38 8.07 4.80
N SER A 83 -32.84 9.23 4.43
CA SER A 83 -33.12 10.49 5.11
C SER A 83 -34.56 10.92 4.90
N THR A 84 -35.21 11.43 5.96
CA THR A 84 -36.62 11.84 5.92
C THR A 84 -36.79 13.24 6.48
N SER A 85 -37.57 14.08 5.78
CA SER A 85 -37.88 15.46 6.19
C SER A 85 -36.65 16.36 6.40
N VAL A 86 -35.55 16.07 5.70
CA VAL A 86 -34.33 16.87 5.67
C VAL A 86 -34.28 17.63 4.34
N THR A 87 -34.11 18.94 4.39
CA THR A 87 -33.92 19.75 3.19
C THR A 87 -32.51 19.55 2.65
N ASN A 88 -32.41 19.38 1.32
CA ASN A 88 -31.12 19.26 0.62
C ASN A 88 -30.22 18.15 1.18
N VAL A 89 -30.76 16.92 1.29
CA VAL A 89 -30.07 15.75 1.85
C VAL A 89 -28.70 15.47 1.23
N ALA A 90 -28.49 15.78 -0.04
CA ALA A 90 -27.19 15.62 -0.71
C ALA A 90 -26.07 16.48 -0.08
N ARG A 91 -26.39 17.46 0.77
CA ARG A 91 -25.40 18.29 1.46
C ARG A 91 -24.82 17.66 2.72
N ILE A 92 -25.45 16.63 3.27
CA ILE A 92 -24.94 16.03 4.52
C ILE A 92 -23.68 15.19 4.29
N HIS A 93 -23.31 14.93 3.03
CA HIS A 93 -22.20 14.07 2.62
C HIS A 93 -20.82 14.61 3.01
N TYR A 94 -20.62 15.94 3.02
CA TYR A 94 -19.31 16.55 3.23
C TYR A 94 -19.40 18.01 3.69
N ILE A 95 -18.33 18.51 4.32
CA ILE A 95 -18.22 19.89 4.76
C ILE A 95 -17.90 20.79 3.55
N ARG A 96 -18.72 21.81 3.31
CA ARG A 96 -18.43 22.84 2.29
C ARG A 96 -18.90 24.21 2.74
N GLU A 97 -17.94 25.01 3.17
CA GLU A 97 -18.14 26.31 3.84
C GLU A 97 -18.96 27.33 3.02
N THR A 98 -19.01 27.18 1.69
CA THR A 98 -19.68 28.13 0.79
C THR A 98 -21.09 27.73 0.37
N SER A 99 -21.57 26.55 0.75
CA SER A 99 -22.89 26.03 0.37
C SER A 99 -23.80 26.01 1.59
N GLY A 100 -25.01 26.53 1.46
CA GLY A 100 -25.95 26.63 2.59
C GLY A 100 -26.23 25.28 3.29
N LEU A 101 -26.75 25.34 4.52
CA LEU A 101 -26.89 24.17 5.39
C LEU A 101 -28.11 23.30 5.02
N ALA A 102 -28.03 21.98 5.26
CA ALA A 102 -29.21 21.12 5.28
C ALA A 102 -30.01 21.43 6.55
N THR A 103 -31.32 21.56 6.45
CA THR A 103 -32.16 21.93 7.60
C THR A 103 -33.29 20.95 7.83
N PHE A 104 -33.65 20.74 9.10
CA PHE A 104 -34.82 19.96 9.48
C PHE A 104 -35.41 20.44 10.82
N THR A 105 -36.74 20.47 10.87
CA THR A 105 -37.52 20.79 12.09
C THR A 105 -38.21 19.55 12.66
N ALA A 106 -38.33 18.49 11.87
CA ALA A 106 -38.69 17.14 12.28
C ALA A 106 -38.08 16.20 11.25
N GLY A 107 -37.72 14.98 11.63
CA GLY A 107 -37.13 14.01 10.72
C GLY A 107 -35.75 13.53 11.14
N THR A 108 -35.12 12.83 10.21
CA THR A 108 -33.92 12.04 10.45
C THR A 108 -33.01 12.15 9.24
N ALA A 109 -31.78 12.62 9.46
CA ALA A 109 -30.70 12.52 8.49
C ALA A 109 -30.01 11.17 8.66
N ILE A 110 -29.89 10.40 7.59
CA ILE A 110 -29.20 9.10 7.55
C ILE A 110 -28.14 9.14 6.46
N LEU A 111 -26.95 8.63 6.79
CA LEU A 111 -25.81 8.53 5.90
C LEU A 111 -25.21 7.13 5.95
N SER A 112 -24.91 6.55 4.79
CA SER A 112 -24.27 5.24 4.64
C SER A 112 -23.37 5.17 3.39
N GLN A 113 -22.71 4.02 3.16
CA GLN A 113 -21.76 3.78 2.07
C GLN A 113 -20.56 4.74 2.13
N PHE A 114 -19.63 4.45 3.03
CA PHE A 114 -18.49 5.33 3.33
C PHE A 114 -17.33 5.19 2.34
N ASP A 115 -16.46 6.21 2.28
CA ASP A 115 -15.24 6.22 1.46
C ASP A 115 -14.35 4.99 1.68
N SER A 116 -13.92 4.33 0.61
CA SER A 116 -13.13 3.09 0.64
C SER A 116 -11.60 3.27 0.53
N ASN A 117 -11.11 4.51 0.36
CA ASN A 117 -9.69 4.85 0.13
C ASN A 117 -8.70 4.31 1.20
N TYR A 118 -9.20 3.92 2.37
CA TYR A 118 -8.38 3.60 3.54
C TYR A 118 -8.57 2.17 4.03
N THR A 119 -9.31 1.34 3.29
CA THR A 119 -9.72 -0.01 3.70
C THR A 119 -8.56 -1.00 3.88
N ASN A 120 -7.36 -0.66 3.39
CA ASN A 120 -6.13 -1.44 3.55
C ASN A 120 -5.27 -1.03 4.75
N THR A 121 -5.70 -0.04 5.53
CA THR A 121 -4.90 0.54 6.61
C THR A 121 -5.27 -0.05 7.97
N GLY A 122 -4.37 0.02 8.95
CA GLY A 122 -4.69 -0.34 10.34
C GLY A 122 -5.52 0.76 11.00
N ILE A 123 -6.75 0.45 11.42
CA ILE A 123 -7.59 1.40 12.18
C ILE A 123 -7.02 1.58 13.60
N ILE A 124 -6.76 2.82 13.98
CA ILE A 124 -6.35 3.20 15.35
C ILE A 124 -7.57 3.62 16.16
N SER A 125 -8.39 4.53 15.62
CA SER A 125 -9.63 4.96 16.25
C SER A 125 -10.64 5.49 15.24
N VAL A 126 -11.92 5.39 15.60
CA VAL A 126 -13.02 5.90 14.78
C VAL A 126 -13.95 6.72 15.66
N GLN A 127 -14.39 7.84 15.12
CA GLN A 127 -15.35 8.73 15.75
C GLN A 127 -16.51 8.99 14.81
N VAL A 128 -17.73 9.03 15.35
CA VAL A 128 -18.84 9.71 14.68
C VAL A 128 -18.64 11.20 14.84
N ALA A 129 -18.78 11.93 13.75
CA ALA A 129 -18.69 13.38 13.72
C ALA A 129 -19.97 13.98 13.14
N VAL A 130 -20.41 15.09 13.72
CA VAL A 130 -21.52 15.89 13.21
C VAL A 130 -21.15 17.37 13.31
N ARG A 131 -21.35 18.11 12.22
CA ARG A 131 -21.18 19.57 12.18
C ARG A 131 -22.55 20.22 12.11
N ALA A 132 -22.97 20.87 13.18
CA ALA A 132 -24.34 21.36 13.30
C ALA A 132 -24.47 22.66 14.08
N SER A 133 -25.58 23.37 13.86
CA SER A 133 -26.07 24.50 14.64
C SER A 133 -27.59 24.47 14.72
N ARG A 134 -28.18 25.35 15.49
CA ARG A 134 -29.62 25.63 15.45
C ARG A 134 -29.91 27.00 14.85
N ALA A 135 -31.09 27.14 14.28
CA ALA A 135 -31.63 28.44 13.92
C ALA A 135 -31.73 29.37 15.16
N SER A 136 -31.64 30.68 14.91
CA SER A 136 -31.80 31.71 15.95
C SER A 136 -33.23 31.78 16.49
N SER A 137 -34.22 31.37 15.70
CA SER A 137 -35.64 31.29 16.09
C SER A 137 -36.00 29.95 16.73
N GLY A 138 -36.86 29.98 17.77
CA GLY A 138 -37.37 28.80 18.46
C GLY A 138 -36.76 28.58 19.85
N THR A 139 -37.21 27.52 20.54
CA THR A 139 -36.77 27.19 21.91
C THR A 139 -35.79 26.03 21.87
N GLY A 140 -34.48 26.33 21.93
CA GLY A 140 -33.41 25.34 21.97
C GLY A 140 -33.45 24.33 20.81
N ALA A 141 -32.40 23.52 20.68
CA ALA A 141 -32.47 22.28 19.91
C ALA A 141 -31.40 21.36 20.46
N THR A 142 -31.77 20.11 20.71
CA THR A 142 -30.82 19.05 21.06
C THR A 142 -30.83 18.03 19.94
N ILE A 143 -29.64 17.65 19.46
CA ILE A 143 -29.49 16.55 18.52
C ILE A 143 -29.11 15.27 19.24
N GLN A 144 -29.50 14.15 18.64
CA GLN A 144 -28.97 12.83 18.93
C GLN A 144 -28.31 12.29 17.66
N VAL A 145 -27.06 11.84 17.81
CA VAL A 145 -26.35 11.12 16.75
C VAL A 145 -26.08 9.71 17.20
N ALA A 146 -26.41 8.77 16.32
CA ALA A 146 -26.29 7.35 16.55
C ALA A 146 -25.67 6.67 15.33
N TYR A 147 -25.10 5.49 15.54
CA TYR A 147 -24.65 4.61 14.47
C TYR A 147 -25.35 3.25 14.59
N THR A 148 -25.39 2.50 13.50
CA THR A 148 -25.81 1.09 13.46
C THR A 148 -24.78 0.28 12.67
N THR A 149 -24.60 -0.99 13.01
CA THR A 149 -23.76 -1.94 12.28
C THR A 149 -24.59 -3.02 11.57
N ASP A 150 -25.89 -3.10 11.86
CA ASP A 150 -26.83 -4.11 11.35
C ASP A 150 -27.96 -3.48 10.50
N GLY A 151 -27.93 -2.16 10.32
CA GLY A 151 -28.92 -1.39 9.57
C GLY A 151 -30.22 -1.09 10.33
N SER A 152 -30.38 -1.59 11.55
CA SER A 152 -31.64 -1.59 12.30
C SER A 152 -31.53 -1.02 13.72
N THR A 153 -30.57 -1.49 14.52
CA THR A 153 -30.38 -1.10 15.92
C THR A 153 -29.38 0.05 16.00
N TYR A 154 -29.82 1.19 16.53
CA TYR A 154 -29.01 2.40 16.61
C TYR A 154 -28.48 2.64 18.02
N THR A 155 -27.17 2.75 18.15
CA THR A 155 -26.46 3.12 19.38
C THR A 155 -26.22 4.62 19.38
N THR A 156 -26.84 5.34 20.31
CA THR A 156 -26.65 6.80 20.43
C THR A 156 -25.32 7.09 21.11
N VAL A 157 -24.50 7.93 20.47
CA VAL A 157 -23.15 8.29 20.95
C VAL A 157 -22.99 9.78 21.23
N ILE A 158 -23.83 10.63 20.63
CA ILE A 158 -23.86 12.07 20.89
C ILE A 158 -25.27 12.46 21.30
N THR A 159 -25.41 13.19 22.41
CA THR A 159 -26.62 13.94 22.77
C THR A 159 -26.20 15.35 23.15
N GLN A 160 -26.51 16.33 22.31
CA GLN A 160 -25.89 17.64 22.41
C GLN A 160 -26.87 18.78 22.16
N ALA A 161 -26.90 19.75 23.08
CA ALA A 161 -27.61 21.01 22.88
C ALA A 161 -26.84 21.90 21.91
N LEU A 162 -27.53 22.38 20.87
CA LEU A 162 -26.93 23.15 19.79
C LEU A 162 -26.88 24.66 20.09
N THR A 163 -25.81 25.28 19.62
CA THR A 163 -25.67 26.74 19.59
C THR A 163 -26.10 27.30 18.24
N THR A 164 -26.21 28.63 18.12
CA THR A 164 -26.48 29.29 16.84
C THR A 164 -25.26 29.34 15.91
N THR A 165 -24.10 28.92 16.39
CA THR A 165 -22.85 28.84 15.62
C THR A 165 -22.61 27.40 15.20
N VAL A 166 -22.25 27.19 13.94
CA VAL A 166 -21.88 25.86 13.43
C VAL A 166 -20.66 25.36 14.20
N THR A 167 -20.81 24.21 14.84
CA THR A 167 -19.78 23.59 15.68
C THR A 167 -19.67 22.11 15.35
N ASP A 168 -18.46 21.57 15.41
CA ASP A 168 -18.21 20.13 15.29
C ASP A 168 -18.39 19.43 16.64
N TYR A 169 -19.04 18.27 16.61
CA TYR A 169 -19.23 17.39 17.76
C TYR A 169 -18.77 15.97 17.40
N PHE A 170 -18.02 15.34 18.30
CA PHE A 170 -17.39 14.04 18.08
C PHE A 170 -17.73 13.06 19.22
N ALA A 171 -17.86 11.79 18.89
CA ALA A 171 -17.89 10.71 19.87
C ALA A 171 -17.21 9.45 19.32
N ALA A 172 -16.42 8.79 20.14
CA ALA A 172 -15.74 7.55 19.77
C ALA A 172 -16.73 6.41 19.52
N ILE A 173 -16.42 5.57 18.53
CA ILE A 173 -17.08 4.29 18.30
C ILE A 173 -16.13 3.19 18.82
N PRO A 174 -16.59 2.30 19.70
CA PRO A 174 -15.76 1.20 20.17
C PRO A 174 -15.52 0.17 19.05
N ALA A 175 -14.24 0.01 18.67
CA ALA A 175 -13.70 -1.08 17.85
C ALA A 175 -14.42 -1.41 16.52
N PRO A 176 -14.81 -0.44 15.67
CA PRO A 176 -15.30 -0.79 14.34
C PRO A 176 -14.16 -1.25 13.43
N ALA A 177 -14.41 -2.30 12.63
CA ALA A 177 -13.49 -2.80 11.60
C ALA A 177 -13.94 -2.34 10.20
N TRP A 178 -13.01 -2.29 9.25
CA TRP A 178 -13.30 -1.88 7.86
C TRP A 178 -14.49 -2.62 7.23
N PRO A 179 -14.59 -3.96 7.29
CA PRO A 179 -15.72 -4.68 6.67
C PRO A 179 -17.08 -4.29 7.28
N THR A 180 -17.09 -3.94 8.57
CA THR A 180 -18.30 -3.45 9.23
C THR A 180 -18.64 -2.05 8.72
N MET A 181 -17.68 -1.13 8.71
CA MET A 181 -17.89 0.27 8.31
C MET A 181 -18.26 0.44 6.84
N MET A 182 -17.72 -0.41 5.96
CA MET A 182 -18.01 -0.38 4.51
C MET A 182 -19.30 -1.12 4.14
N SER A 183 -19.91 -1.84 5.09
CA SER A 183 -21.20 -2.49 4.86
C SER A 183 -22.31 -1.48 4.60
N THR A 184 -23.25 -1.82 3.71
CA THR A 184 -24.51 -1.08 3.51
C THR A 184 -25.40 -1.02 4.76
N ASN A 185 -25.12 -1.88 5.75
CA ASN A 185 -25.76 -1.90 7.05
C ASN A 185 -25.15 -0.91 8.04
N PHE A 186 -23.92 -0.43 7.79
CA PHE A 186 -23.34 0.60 8.63
C PHE A 186 -23.90 1.97 8.25
N ARG A 187 -24.60 2.60 9.20
CA ARG A 187 -25.28 3.88 8.95
C ARG A 187 -25.08 4.81 10.12
N LEU A 188 -24.87 6.08 9.80
CA LEU A 188 -24.98 7.18 10.75
C LEU A 188 -26.36 7.78 10.70
N ARG A 189 -26.86 8.22 11.84
CA ARG A 189 -28.16 8.85 11.98
C ARG A 189 -28.07 10.06 12.88
N CYS A 190 -28.55 11.20 12.38
CA CYS A 190 -28.74 12.41 13.16
C CYS A 190 -30.22 12.79 13.18
N LEU A 191 -30.76 13.04 14.38
CA LEU A 191 -32.13 13.52 14.57
C LEU A 191 -32.20 14.58 15.66
N ARG A 192 -33.27 15.36 15.67
CA ARG A 192 -33.55 16.30 16.77
C ARG A 192 -34.34 15.58 17.85
N SER A 193 -33.80 15.54 19.06
CA SER A 193 -34.45 14.87 20.20
C SER A 193 -35.31 15.82 21.03
N ILE A 194 -34.89 17.08 21.21
CA ILE A 194 -35.57 18.08 22.05
C ILE A 194 -35.57 19.45 21.36
N GLY A 195 -36.57 20.26 21.69
CA GLY A 195 -36.67 21.66 21.27
C GLY A 195 -37.50 21.84 20.00
N THR A 196 -37.76 23.10 19.65
CA THR A 196 -38.56 23.46 18.47
C THR A 196 -37.76 24.18 17.40
N SER A 197 -36.54 24.63 17.72
CA SER A 197 -35.70 25.30 16.72
C SER A 197 -35.34 24.33 15.59
N THR A 198 -35.23 24.86 14.39
CA THR A 198 -34.70 24.14 13.23
C THR A 198 -33.24 23.80 13.48
N VAL A 199 -32.86 22.55 13.19
CA VAL A 199 -31.47 22.11 13.18
C VAL A 199 -30.90 22.41 11.80
N ASN A 200 -29.74 23.08 11.78
CA ASN A 200 -28.93 23.23 10.60
C ASN A 200 -27.77 22.23 10.68
N LEU A 201 -27.74 21.30 9.74
CA LEU A 201 -26.72 20.28 9.60
C LEU A 201 -25.83 20.65 8.42
N ASP A 202 -24.55 20.81 8.69
CA ASP A 202 -23.53 21.05 7.67
C ASP A 202 -23.02 19.70 7.14
N ALA A 203 -22.64 18.79 8.04
CA ALA A 203 -22.15 17.47 7.66
C ALA A 203 -22.40 16.40 8.74
N LEU A 204 -22.49 15.15 8.29
CA LEU A 204 -22.43 13.94 9.10
C LEU A 204 -21.32 13.06 8.48
N TYR A 205 -20.37 12.59 9.27
CA TYR A 205 -19.22 11.85 8.74
C TYR A 205 -18.57 10.96 9.81
N LEU A 206 -17.66 10.09 9.39
CA LEU A 206 -16.77 9.38 10.29
C LEU A 206 -15.42 10.08 10.27
N ARG A 207 -14.79 10.22 11.44
CA ARG A 207 -13.39 10.61 11.52
C ARG A 207 -12.58 9.39 11.92
N VAL A 208 -11.65 8.99 11.06
CA VAL A 208 -10.81 7.80 11.25
C VAL A 208 -9.37 8.22 11.40
N SER A 209 -8.76 7.74 12.48
CA SER A 209 -7.31 7.73 12.63
C SER A 209 -6.79 6.34 12.30
N TYR A 210 -5.75 6.26 11.47
CA TYR A 210 -5.23 5.02 10.90
C TYR A 210 -3.72 5.09 10.72
N SER A 211 -3.08 3.93 10.54
CA SER A 211 -1.65 3.85 10.22
C SER A 211 -1.39 4.26 8.76
N ILE A 212 -0.31 4.97 8.52
CA ILE A 212 0.17 5.30 7.17
C ILE A 212 1.61 4.81 7.03
N ASP A 213 2.01 4.48 5.81
CA ASP A 213 3.38 4.03 5.51
C ASP A 213 4.04 5.05 4.59
N THR A 214 5.23 5.50 4.95
CA THR A 214 5.91 6.66 4.35
C THR A 214 7.39 6.41 4.10
N ASN A 215 7.97 7.18 3.17
CA ASN A 215 9.40 7.14 2.90
C ASN A 215 10.29 7.75 4.00
N THR A 216 9.70 8.22 5.10
CA THR A 216 10.42 8.80 6.25
C THR A 216 10.59 7.82 7.41
N GLU A 217 9.97 6.64 7.31
CA GLU A 217 9.96 5.67 8.40
C GLU A 217 11.24 4.84 8.46
N PRO A 218 11.55 4.27 9.65
CA PRO A 218 12.77 3.48 9.82
C PRO A 218 12.88 2.32 8.83
N TRP A 219 11.81 1.55 8.60
CA TRP A 219 11.80 0.40 7.69
C TRP A 219 12.18 0.79 6.26
N TYR A 220 11.74 1.96 5.79
CA TYR A 220 12.03 2.46 4.44
C TYR A 220 13.46 3.00 4.33
N THR A 221 13.85 3.83 5.30
CA THR A 221 15.17 4.50 5.30
C THR A 221 16.32 3.57 5.65
N GLY A 222 16.04 2.40 6.21
CA GLY A 222 17.05 1.46 6.70
C GLY A 222 17.67 1.85 8.04
N THR A 223 17.18 2.89 8.72
CA THR A 223 17.78 3.37 9.98
C THR A 223 17.52 2.44 11.16
N TYR A 224 16.70 1.40 10.99
CA TYR A 224 16.44 0.40 12.02
C TYR A 224 17.67 -0.43 12.39
N THR A 225 18.71 -0.47 11.54
CA THR A 225 19.94 -1.22 11.78
C THR A 225 21.09 -0.72 10.91
N ALA A 226 22.30 -0.70 11.46
CA ALA A 226 23.50 -0.48 10.66
C ALA A 226 24.00 -1.80 10.06
N PHE A 227 24.27 -1.80 8.76
CA PHE A 227 24.87 -2.93 8.04
C PHE A 227 26.30 -2.57 7.56
N PRO A 228 27.23 -3.53 7.47
CA PRO A 228 27.04 -4.97 7.73
C PRO A 228 26.91 -5.30 9.22
N MET A 229 26.07 -6.29 9.54
CA MET A 229 25.92 -6.83 10.90
C MET A 229 26.65 -8.18 10.99
N THR A 230 27.56 -8.33 11.95
CA THR A 230 28.25 -9.61 12.19
C THR A 230 27.34 -10.59 12.92
N LEU A 231 27.21 -11.80 12.36
CA LEU A 231 26.50 -12.91 12.99
C LEU A 231 27.31 -14.19 12.78
N GLY A 232 27.87 -14.74 13.86
CA GLY A 232 28.80 -15.86 13.78
C GLY A 232 30.04 -15.52 12.94
N ASP A 233 30.34 -16.36 11.95
CA ASP A 233 31.53 -16.24 11.08
C ASP A 233 31.31 -15.35 9.83
N GLY A 234 30.11 -14.76 9.70
CA GLY A 234 29.76 -13.95 8.53
C GLY A 234 28.99 -12.68 8.87
N PHE A 235 28.38 -12.12 7.83
CA PHE A 235 27.71 -10.83 7.88
C PHE A 235 26.34 -10.91 7.22
N ILE A 236 25.36 -10.24 7.82
CA ILE A 236 24.22 -9.72 7.07
C ILE A 236 24.74 -8.44 6.42
N GLN A 237 24.98 -8.49 5.11
CA GLN A 237 25.65 -7.43 4.37
C GLN A 237 24.74 -6.23 4.12
N SER A 238 23.46 -6.48 3.84
CA SER A 238 22.44 -5.45 3.65
C SER A 238 21.06 -6.07 3.75
N VAL A 239 20.10 -5.27 4.20
CA VAL A 239 18.67 -5.57 4.11
C VAL A 239 17.96 -4.32 3.59
N SER A 240 17.07 -4.49 2.62
CA SER A 240 16.20 -3.42 2.12
C SER A 240 14.75 -3.87 2.12
N ILE A 241 13.86 -2.98 2.53
CA ILE A 241 12.42 -3.19 2.55
C ILE A 241 11.81 -2.24 1.52
N VAL A 242 10.96 -2.78 0.65
CA VAL A 242 10.30 -2.06 -0.43
C VAL A 242 8.80 -2.22 -0.27
N ASP A 243 8.09 -1.09 -0.27
CA ASP A 243 6.63 -1.06 -0.37
C ASP A 243 6.20 -1.49 -1.77
N GLU A 244 5.39 -2.55 -1.89
CA GLU A 244 4.89 -3.02 -3.18
C GLU A 244 3.73 -2.16 -3.72
N ALA A 245 2.96 -1.50 -2.85
CA ALA A 245 1.95 -0.52 -3.28
C ALA A 245 2.58 0.75 -3.89
N ARG A 246 3.90 0.92 -3.81
CA ARG A 246 4.61 1.98 -4.54
C ARG A 246 4.68 1.74 -6.07
N LYS A 247 4.34 0.53 -6.52
CA LYS A 247 4.50 0.04 -7.91
C LYS A 247 3.14 -0.10 -8.60
N VAL A 248 3.16 -0.27 -9.92
CA VAL A 248 1.96 -0.52 -10.73
C VAL A 248 1.57 -1.99 -10.69
N HIS A 249 0.34 -2.29 -10.28
CA HIS A 249 -0.13 -3.67 -10.16
C HIS A 249 -0.55 -4.28 -11.51
N LEU A 250 0.17 -5.32 -11.97
CA LEU A 250 0.00 -5.92 -13.29
C LEU A 250 -1.38 -6.49 -13.55
N ASN A 251 -2.12 -6.94 -12.53
CA ASN A 251 -3.45 -7.51 -12.73
C ASN A 251 -4.56 -6.44 -12.82
N TYR A 252 -4.40 -5.26 -12.20
CA TYR A 252 -5.48 -4.27 -12.08
C TYR A 252 -5.16 -2.91 -12.73
N ALA A 253 -3.90 -2.66 -13.12
CA ALA A 253 -3.53 -1.45 -13.83
C ALA A 253 -4.22 -1.35 -15.19
N SER A 254 -4.68 -0.16 -15.59
CA SER A 254 -5.22 0.03 -16.93
C SER A 254 -4.16 -0.06 -18.02
N GLN A 255 -4.60 -0.26 -19.26
CA GLN A 255 -3.70 -0.26 -20.42
C GLN A 255 -2.94 1.07 -20.53
N LEU A 256 -3.59 2.19 -20.21
CA LEU A 256 -2.98 3.53 -20.27
C LEU A 256 -1.85 3.66 -19.26
N LEU A 257 -2.08 3.25 -18.00
CA LEU A 257 -1.07 3.29 -16.95
C LEU A 257 0.14 2.42 -17.30
N LEU A 258 -0.07 1.21 -17.82
CA LEU A 258 1.02 0.32 -18.24
C LEU A 258 1.82 0.90 -19.41
N ARG A 259 1.13 1.47 -20.40
CA ARG A 259 1.75 2.13 -21.56
C ARG A 259 2.64 3.28 -21.12
N ASP A 260 2.15 4.15 -20.26
CA ASP A 260 2.88 5.35 -19.87
C ASP A 260 4.02 5.04 -18.91
N LEU A 261 3.86 4.03 -18.04
CA LEU A 261 4.99 3.50 -17.26
C LEU A 261 6.13 3.02 -18.16
N MET A 262 5.83 2.26 -19.22
CA MET A 262 6.85 1.80 -20.17
C MET A 262 7.53 2.98 -20.89
N GLN A 263 6.78 4.01 -21.27
CA GLN A 263 7.35 5.22 -21.89
C GLN A 263 8.27 5.97 -20.93
N GLU A 264 7.88 6.08 -19.66
CA GLU A 264 8.69 6.67 -18.58
C GLU A 264 9.99 5.90 -18.33
N ARG A 265 10.04 4.62 -18.72
CA ARG A 265 11.24 3.79 -18.69
C ARG A 265 12.01 3.74 -20.01
N GLY A 266 11.64 4.58 -20.98
CA GLY A 266 12.35 4.74 -22.25
C GLY A 266 11.91 3.81 -23.37
N VAL A 267 10.83 3.05 -23.19
CA VAL A 267 10.26 2.21 -24.26
C VAL A 267 9.58 3.11 -25.29
N ASN A 268 9.86 2.89 -26.58
CA ASN A 268 9.23 3.66 -27.66
C ASN A 268 7.69 3.59 -27.58
N THR A 269 7.00 4.72 -27.78
CA THR A 269 5.53 4.85 -27.67
C THR A 269 4.75 3.77 -28.42
N GLY A 270 5.16 3.41 -29.64
CA GLY A 270 4.47 2.37 -30.43
C GLY A 270 4.63 0.97 -29.82
N THR A 271 5.85 0.66 -29.35
CA THR A 271 6.16 -0.59 -28.65
C THR A 271 5.45 -0.66 -27.31
N ALA A 272 5.49 0.41 -26.51
CA ALA A 272 4.83 0.50 -25.21
C ALA A 272 3.31 0.30 -25.33
N ASN A 273 2.67 0.92 -26.34
CA ASN A 273 1.24 0.75 -26.57
C ASN A 273 0.89 -0.69 -26.94
N THR A 274 1.67 -1.31 -27.83
CA THR A 274 1.47 -2.70 -28.24
C THR A 274 1.65 -3.66 -27.06
N LEU A 275 2.71 -3.46 -26.27
CA LEU A 275 2.98 -4.28 -25.10
C LEU A 275 1.90 -4.13 -24.03
N ALA A 276 1.41 -2.92 -23.77
CA ALA A 276 0.36 -2.70 -22.78
C ALA A 276 -0.92 -3.45 -23.17
N THR A 277 -1.30 -3.41 -24.46
CA THR A 277 -2.40 -4.21 -24.99
C THR A 277 -2.14 -5.71 -24.81
N ASN A 278 -0.92 -6.18 -25.07
CA ASN A 278 -0.58 -7.60 -24.92
C ASN A 278 -0.60 -8.05 -23.45
N ILE A 279 -0.17 -7.22 -22.50
CA ILE A 279 -0.25 -7.50 -21.06
C ILE A 279 -1.71 -7.63 -20.62
N VAL A 280 -2.58 -6.68 -20.99
CA VAL A 280 -4.01 -6.73 -20.67
C VAL A 280 -4.69 -7.95 -21.32
N SER A 281 -4.31 -8.28 -22.55
CA SER A 281 -4.81 -9.46 -23.26
C SER A 281 -4.34 -10.76 -22.62
N TYR A 282 -3.08 -10.83 -22.17
CA TYR A 282 -2.50 -11.99 -21.49
C TYR A 282 -3.25 -12.29 -20.19
N ARG A 283 -3.51 -11.27 -19.35
CA ARG A 283 -4.23 -11.47 -18.08
C ARG A 283 -5.73 -11.73 -18.24
N GLY A 284 -6.30 -11.32 -19.37
CA GLY A 284 -7.72 -11.37 -19.67
C GLY A 284 -8.52 -10.27 -18.96
N ALA A 285 -9.55 -9.75 -19.64
CA ALA A 285 -10.37 -8.64 -19.14
C ALA A 285 -11.09 -8.94 -17.81
N SER A 286 -11.34 -10.22 -17.51
CA SER A 286 -11.96 -10.70 -16.27
C SER A 286 -10.98 -11.49 -15.39
N LEU A 287 -9.67 -11.25 -15.53
CA LEU A 287 -8.62 -11.98 -14.81
C LEU A 287 -8.74 -13.50 -15.00
N THR A 288 -8.95 -13.94 -16.23
CA THR A 288 -9.02 -15.38 -16.56
C THR A 288 -7.65 -16.06 -16.52
N ASN A 289 -6.58 -15.28 -16.59
CA ASN A 289 -5.20 -15.76 -16.55
C ASN A 289 -4.30 -14.73 -15.83
N PRO A 290 -4.59 -14.39 -14.56
CA PRO A 290 -3.85 -13.36 -13.85
C PRO A 290 -2.36 -13.73 -13.77
N PHE A 291 -1.49 -12.73 -13.70
CA PHE A 291 -0.08 -12.95 -13.42
C PHE A 291 0.08 -13.43 -11.97
N ASP A 292 0.75 -14.56 -11.78
CA ASP A 292 1.10 -15.08 -10.45
C ASP A 292 2.48 -14.57 -10.01
N SER A 293 3.33 -14.21 -10.97
CA SER A 293 4.69 -13.68 -10.76
C SER A 293 5.00 -12.53 -11.72
N ILE A 294 6.01 -11.71 -11.40
CA ILE A 294 6.44 -10.65 -12.33
C ILE A 294 7.20 -11.24 -13.52
N GLU A 295 7.85 -12.40 -13.35
CA GLU A 295 8.64 -13.10 -14.37
C GLU A 295 7.78 -13.57 -15.55
N GLU A 296 6.50 -13.87 -15.32
CA GLU A 296 5.53 -14.20 -16.37
C GLU A 296 5.37 -13.09 -17.42
N LEU A 297 5.75 -11.85 -17.12
CA LEU A 297 5.84 -10.80 -18.14
C LEU A 297 6.70 -11.22 -19.33
N GLN A 298 7.73 -12.04 -19.13
CA GLN A 298 8.60 -12.53 -20.21
C GLN A 298 7.85 -13.45 -21.20
N GLN A 299 6.69 -13.98 -20.82
CA GLN A 299 5.83 -14.78 -21.68
C GLN A 299 4.89 -13.92 -22.54
N VAL A 300 4.75 -12.63 -22.23
CA VAL A 300 3.91 -11.71 -22.99
C VAL A 300 4.53 -11.47 -24.37
N SER A 301 3.72 -11.64 -25.42
CA SER A 301 4.17 -11.45 -26.80
C SER A 301 4.77 -10.05 -27.00
N GLY A 302 5.97 -9.98 -27.55
CA GLY A 302 6.73 -8.75 -27.76
C GLY A 302 7.57 -8.29 -26.57
N MET A 303 7.48 -8.95 -25.40
CA MET A 303 8.35 -8.64 -24.25
C MET A 303 9.77 -9.14 -24.55
N THR A 304 10.75 -8.24 -24.54
CA THR A 304 12.17 -8.58 -24.63
C THR A 304 12.80 -8.53 -23.25
N GLN A 305 13.95 -9.19 -23.07
CA GLN A 305 14.72 -9.11 -21.82
C GLN A 305 15.06 -7.65 -21.47
N GLU A 306 15.43 -6.84 -22.46
CA GLU A 306 15.73 -5.42 -22.28
C GLU A 306 14.53 -4.64 -21.72
N ILE A 307 13.33 -4.85 -22.27
CA ILE A 307 12.12 -4.15 -21.79
C ILE A 307 11.72 -4.66 -20.41
N TYR A 308 11.80 -5.97 -20.17
CA TYR A 308 11.53 -6.57 -18.87
C TYR A 308 12.44 -5.96 -17.78
N ASP A 309 13.75 -5.88 -18.04
CA ASP A 309 14.71 -5.28 -17.11
C ASP A 309 14.47 -3.78 -16.87
N LEU A 310 13.90 -3.05 -17.84
CA LEU A 310 13.54 -1.64 -17.68
C LEU A 310 12.35 -1.41 -16.73
N ILE A 311 11.41 -2.36 -16.65
CA ILE A 311 10.12 -2.16 -15.96
C ILE A 311 9.92 -3.02 -14.70
N LYS A 312 10.62 -4.15 -14.54
CA LYS A 312 10.36 -5.13 -13.46
C LYS A 312 10.38 -4.54 -12.05
N ASP A 313 11.16 -3.49 -11.81
CA ASP A 313 11.25 -2.82 -10.50
C ASP A 313 10.11 -1.83 -10.22
N TYR A 314 9.29 -1.53 -11.23
CA TYR A 314 8.18 -0.56 -11.18
C TYR A 314 6.80 -1.22 -11.24
N VAL A 315 6.75 -2.54 -11.36
CA VAL A 315 5.51 -3.32 -11.43
C VAL A 315 5.47 -4.36 -10.31
N THR A 316 4.26 -4.80 -9.96
CA THR A 316 4.04 -5.84 -8.96
C THR A 316 2.81 -6.68 -9.31
N VAL A 317 2.74 -7.89 -8.75
CA VAL A 317 1.51 -8.70 -8.67
C VAL A 317 1.00 -8.80 -7.23
N HIS A 318 1.63 -8.04 -6.31
CA HIS A 318 1.42 -8.13 -4.87
C HIS A 318 1.16 -6.75 -4.28
N SER A 319 -0.08 -6.25 -4.36
CA SER A 319 -0.49 -5.05 -3.61
C SER A 319 -1.93 -5.19 -3.12
N PHE A 320 -2.35 -4.26 -2.26
CA PHE A 320 -3.76 -4.15 -1.90
C PHE A 320 -4.63 -3.88 -3.14
N ILE A 321 -5.81 -4.52 -3.16
CA ILE A 321 -6.84 -4.37 -4.18
C ILE A 321 -8.08 -3.77 -3.52
N ASN A 322 -8.44 -2.55 -3.92
CA ASN A 322 -9.69 -1.92 -3.50
C ASN A 322 -10.85 -2.48 -4.32
N THR A 323 -11.60 -3.42 -3.72
CA THR A 323 -12.84 -3.97 -4.30
C THR A 323 -14.03 -3.03 -4.19
N ASP A 324 -13.93 -2.02 -3.33
CA ASP A 324 -14.98 -1.06 -3.02
C ASP A 324 -14.77 0.27 -3.77
N SER A 325 -13.94 0.28 -4.83
CA SER A 325 -13.77 1.47 -5.66
C SER A 325 -15.09 1.76 -6.39
N TYR A 326 -15.64 2.97 -6.20
CA TYR A 326 -17.00 3.29 -6.65
C TYR A 326 -17.03 3.69 -8.13
N ARG A 327 -15.91 4.14 -8.69
CA ARG A 327 -15.87 4.79 -10.01
C ARG A 327 -15.61 3.77 -11.14
N PRO A 328 -16.59 3.50 -12.01
CA PRO A 328 -16.48 2.52 -13.08
C PRO A 328 -15.97 3.16 -14.38
N PRO A 329 -15.86 2.38 -15.46
CA PRO A 329 -16.55 2.69 -16.69
C PRO A 329 -17.86 1.90 -16.69
N ALA A 330 -18.97 2.60 -16.46
CA ALA A 330 -20.39 2.27 -16.68
C ALA A 330 -20.99 0.85 -16.41
N THR A 331 -20.24 -0.21 -16.12
CA THR A 331 -20.76 -1.56 -15.81
C THR A 331 -19.76 -2.37 -14.97
N GLY A 332 -20.13 -2.68 -13.73
CA GLY A 332 -19.39 -3.58 -12.84
C GLY A 332 -18.49 -2.84 -11.83
N ALA A 333 -18.33 -3.44 -10.64
CA ALA A 333 -17.29 -3.03 -9.71
C ALA A 333 -15.93 -3.34 -10.35
N THR A 334 -15.15 -2.32 -10.67
CA THR A 334 -13.77 -2.49 -11.15
C THR A 334 -12.87 -2.38 -9.95
N SER A 335 -12.41 -3.51 -9.42
CA SER A 335 -11.37 -3.46 -8.39
C SER A 335 -10.16 -2.68 -8.92
N ARG A 336 -9.59 -1.80 -8.10
CA ARG A 336 -8.39 -1.02 -8.44
C ARG A 336 -7.25 -1.40 -7.50
N ALA A 337 -6.02 -1.16 -7.93
CA ALA A 337 -4.84 -1.36 -7.09
C ALA A 337 -4.22 0.01 -6.78
N PRO A 338 -4.55 0.60 -5.61
CA PRO A 338 -4.08 1.93 -5.24
C PRO A 338 -2.56 2.00 -5.17
N ILE A 339 -2.02 3.16 -5.52
CA ILE A 339 -0.59 3.43 -5.39
C ILE A 339 -0.33 4.23 -4.12
N ASN A 340 0.64 3.79 -3.31
CA ASN A 340 1.05 4.55 -2.13
C ASN A 340 1.82 5.81 -2.55
N VAL A 341 1.15 6.96 -2.46
CA VAL A 341 1.70 8.27 -2.87
C VAL A 341 2.91 8.68 -2.03
N ASN A 342 3.09 8.12 -0.83
CA ASN A 342 4.20 8.45 0.05
C ASN A 342 5.51 7.73 -0.32
N THR A 343 5.44 6.65 -1.11
CA THR A 343 6.59 5.79 -1.42
C THR A 343 6.82 5.60 -2.93
N ALA A 344 5.81 5.87 -3.78
CA ALA A 344 5.87 5.72 -5.24
C ALA A 344 7.02 6.50 -5.89
N THR A 345 7.74 5.93 -6.85
CA THR A 345 8.85 6.64 -7.50
C THR A 345 8.35 7.75 -8.43
N PRO A 346 9.21 8.71 -8.82
CA PRO A 346 8.82 9.75 -9.79
C PRO A 346 8.27 9.17 -11.10
N GLU A 347 8.84 8.07 -11.60
CA GLU A 347 8.38 7.37 -12.82
C GLU A 347 6.96 6.85 -12.68
N VAL A 348 6.64 6.22 -11.54
CA VAL A 348 5.29 5.73 -11.27
C VAL A 348 4.31 6.89 -11.16
N LEU A 349 4.68 7.96 -10.46
CA LEU A 349 3.83 9.16 -10.34
C LEU A 349 3.59 9.84 -11.69
N ARG A 350 4.62 9.97 -12.54
CA ARG A 350 4.46 10.52 -13.89
C ARG A 350 3.53 9.66 -14.74
N ALA A 351 3.70 8.34 -14.73
CA ALA A 351 2.83 7.41 -15.45
C ALA A 351 1.35 7.49 -15.02
N VAL A 352 1.08 7.78 -13.74
CA VAL A 352 -0.29 8.01 -13.22
C VAL A 352 -0.89 9.31 -13.80
N PHE A 353 -0.07 10.34 -14.00
CA PHE A 353 -0.56 11.66 -14.45
C PHE A 353 -0.48 11.90 -15.96
N ASP A 354 0.33 11.16 -16.70
CA ASP A 354 0.52 11.37 -18.14
C ASP A 354 -0.74 11.22 -19.01
N PRO A 355 -1.71 10.35 -18.67
CA PRO A 355 -2.99 10.34 -19.37
C PRO A 355 -3.77 11.66 -19.23
N ILE A 356 -3.69 12.29 -18.06
CA ILE A 356 -4.52 13.44 -17.69
C ILE A 356 -3.79 14.78 -17.78
N LEU A 357 -2.46 14.78 -17.91
CA LEU A 357 -1.60 15.98 -17.97
C LEU A 357 -0.64 15.91 -19.17
N THR A 358 -0.09 17.06 -19.55
CA THR A 358 1.06 17.08 -20.46
C THR A 358 2.31 16.60 -19.73
N ALA A 359 3.24 15.93 -20.41
CA ALA A 359 4.50 15.43 -19.81
C ALA A 359 5.26 16.46 -18.92
N ALA A 360 5.30 17.74 -19.31
CA ALA A 360 5.93 18.79 -18.52
C ALA A 360 5.20 19.07 -17.18
N LEU A 361 3.87 18.98 -17.18
CA LEU A 361 3.04 19.13 -15.98
C LEU A 361 3.09 17.86 -15.11
N SER A 362 3.08 16.67 -15.71
CA SER A 362 3.24 15.40 -15.00
C SER A 362 4.58 15.37 -14.25
N THR A 363 5.66 15.73 -14.93
CA THR A 363 7.00 15.81 -14.33
C THR A 363 7.03 16.78 -13.17
N ARG A 364 6.56 18.01 -13.38
CA ARG A 364 6.53 19.02 -12.33
C ARG A 364 5.68 18.59 -11.13
N LEU A 365 4.53 17.97 -11.36
CA LEU A 365 3.66 17.52 -10.27
C LEU A 365 4.28 16.35 -9.50
N ALA A 366 4.89 15.38 -10.19
CA ALA A 366 5.60 14.29 -9.54
C ALA A 366 6.76 14.80 -8.68
N ASP A 367 7.54 15.77 -9.19
CA ASP A 367 8.63 16.41 -8.43
C ASP A 367 8.12 17.17 -7.21
N ASP A 368 7.02 17.92 -7.34
CA ASP A 368 6.37 18.63 -6.24
C ASP A 368 5.88 17.64 -5.16
N ILE A 369 5.30 16.50 -5.54
CA ILE A 369 4.83 15.44 -4.62
C ILE A 369 6.01 14.81 -3.88
N VAL A 370 7.06 14.42 -4.62
CA VAL A 370 8.26 13.80 -4.04
C VAL A 370 8.95 14.78 -3.09
N THR A 371 9.01 16.06 -3.45
CA THR A 371 9.57 17.11 -2.58
C THR A 371 8.73 17.27 -1.31
N ALA A 372 7.41 17.40 -1.43
CA ALA A 372 6.53 17.61 -0.28
C ALA A 372 6.65 16.47 0.76
N ARG A 373 6.54 15.22 0.31
CA ARG A 373 6.53 14.06 1.21
C ARG A 373 7.86 13.77 1.90
N THR A 374 8.97 14.37 1.47
CA THR A 374 10.26 14.22 2.19
C THR A 374 10.28 14.90 3.56
N THR A 375 9.43 15.91 3.75
CA THR A 375 9.36 16.68 5.01
C THR A 375 8.02 16.54 5.71
N ALA A 376 6.94 16.46 4.93
CA ALA A 376 5.59 16.31 5.43
C ALA A 376 4.85 15.28 4.54
N PRO A 377 4.96 13.98 4.84
CA PRO A 377 4.23 12.94 4.14
C PRO A 377 2.73 13.22 4.09
N PHE A 378 2.08 12.74 3.03
CA PHE A 378 0.63 12.87 2.90
C PHE A 378 -0.05 11.96 3.92
N THR A 379 -0.87 12.55 4.78
CA THR A 379 -1.52 11.82 5.88
C THR A 379 -2.89 11.28 5.49
N CYS A 380 -3.54 11.87 4.48
CA CYS A 380 -4.86 11.49 4.00
C CYS A 380 -5.15 12.12 2.64
N PHE A 381 -6.27 11.73 2.04
CA PHE A 381 -6.73 12.36 0.80
C PHE A 381 -7.37 13.72 1.07
N TYR A 382 -8.23 13.81 2.07
CA TYR A 382 -8.95 15.03 2.45
C TYR A 382 -9.19 15.09 3.96
N ASN A 383 -9.06 16.29 4.52
CA ASN A 383 -9.47 16.59 5.89
C ASN A 383 -10.20 17.94 5.91
N SER A 384 -11.31 18.03 6.64
CA SER A 384 -12.05 19.30 6.74
C SER A 384 -11.41 20.33 7.67
N ASN A 385 -10.47 19.92 8.51
CA ASN A 385 -9.72 20.80 9.40
C ASN A 385 -8.58 21.46 8.61
N THR A 386 -8.71 22.76 8.33
CA THR A 386 -7.70 23.55 7.60
C THR A 386 -6.35 23.67 8.28
N ALA A 387 -6.23 23.22 9.55
CA ALA A 387 -4.94 23.10 10.23
C ALA A 387 -4.16 21.84 9.80
N VAL A 388 -4.82 20.85 9.20
CA VAL A 388 -4.17 19.70 8.57
C VAL A 388 -3.71 20.17 7.19
N THR A 389 -2.40 20.26 6.99
CA THR A 389 -1.80 20.72 5.72
C THR A 389 -1.14 19.60 4.92
N THR A 390 -1.35 18.37 5.37
CA THR A 390 -0.75 17.13 4.85
C THR A 390 -1.75 16.29 4.08
N ASP A 391 -2.93 16.82 3.77
CA ASP A 391 -3.86 16.14 2.87
C ASP A 391 -3.51 16.41 1.40
N PHE A 392 -3.77 15.43 0.55
CA PHE A 392 -3.48 15.51 -0.88
C PHE A 392 -4.38 16.53 -1.60
N TYR A 393 -5.61 16.71 -1.14
CA TYR A 393 -6.59 17.62 -1.73
C TYR A 393 -6.14 19.09 -1.72
N ASP A 394 -5.74 19.60 -0.55
CA ASP A 394 -5.25 20.96 -0.38
C ASP A 394 -3.89 21.15 -1.05
N PHE A 395 -3.03 20.12 -1.03
CA PHE A 395 -1.78 20.14 -1.77
C PHE A 395 -2.00 20.40 -3.27
N ILE A 396 -2.92 19.68 -3.92
CA ILE A 396 -3.26 19.91 -5.34
C ILE A 396 -3.89 21.29 -5.53
N ASN A 397 -4.78 21.72 -4.63
CA ASN A 397 -5.42 23.03 -4.72
C ASN A 397 -4.46 24.21 -4.54
N SER A 398 -3.33 24.02 -3.86
CA SER A 398 -2.28 25.02 -3.72
C SER A 398 -1.39 25.18 -4.97
N ARG A 399 -1.46 24.25 -5.95
CA ARG A 399 -0.62 24.30 -7.16
C ARG A 399 -1.16 25.35 -8.15
N SER A 400 -0.62 26.56 -8.10
CA SER A 400 -1.04 27.69 -8.96
C SER A 400 -0.82 27.48 -10.46
N TYR A 401 0.08 26.57 -10.84
CA TYR A 401 0.34 26.23 -12.24
C TYR A 401 -0.72 25.27 -12.84
N LEU A 402 -1.61 24.72 -12.02
CA LEU A 402 -2.71 23.87 -12.46
C LEU A 402 -4.01 24.70 -12.57
N SER A 403 -4.66 24.63 -13.74
CA SER A 403 -5.99 25.20 -13.89
C SER A 403 -7.00 24.48 -12.98
N ALA A 404 -8.11 25.13 -12.68
CA ALA A 404 -9.18 24.50 -11.87
C ALA A 404 -9.65 23.17 -12.49
N ALA A 405 -9.76 23.10 -13.82
CA ALA A 405 -10.10 21.87 -14.53
C ALA A 405 -9.04 20.78 -14.33
N ARG A 406 -7.74 21.09 -14.41
CA ARG A 406 -6.68 20.08 -14.21
C ARG A 406 -6.58 19.60 -12.77
N ARG A 407 -6.75 20.49 -11.78
CA ARG A 407 -6.82 20.10 -10.36
C ARG A 407 -7.96 19.12 -10.12
N ASN A 408 -9.12 19.44 -10.65
CA ASN A 408 -10.31 18.60 -10.61
C ASN A 408 -10.03 17.20 -11.19
N GLN A 409 -9.41 17.11 -12.36
CA GLN A 409 -9.05 15.84 -13.00
C GLN A 409 -8.06 14.99 -12.18
N ILE A 410 -7.05 15.63 -11.59
CA ILE A 410 -6.06 14.93 -10.76
C ILE A 410 -6.73 14.34 -9.52
N LEU A 411 -7.54 15.14 -8.83
CA LEU A 411 -8.26 14.72 -7.63
C LEU A 411 -9.24 13.60 -7.94
N ASP A 412 -9.91 13.69 -9.09
CA ASP A 412 -10.85 12.69 -9.57
C ASP A 412 -10.19 11.35 -9.93
N ASN A 413 -8.97 11.38 -10.47
CA ASN A 413 -8.19 10.18 -10.76
C ASN A 413 -7.61 9.56 -9.47
N ALA A 414 -7.19 10.38 -8.51
CA ALA A 414 -6.55 9.96 -7.27
C ALA A 414 -7.53 9.48 -6.17
N ASP A 415 -8.83 9.77 -6.30
CA ASP A 415 -9.87 9.38 -5.34
C ASP A 415 -10.62 8.11 -5.80
N ALA A 416 -10.81 7.12 -4.92
CA ALA A 416 -11.69 5.98 -5.17
C ALA A 416 -13.18 6.31 -4.95
N SER A 417 -13.48 7.42 -4.27
CA SER A 417 -14.83 7.84 -3.89
C SER A 417 -15.47 8.76 -4.92
N LEU A 418 -16.81 8.76 -5.01
CA LEU A 418 -17.57 9.78 -5.77
C LEU A 418 -17.85 11.06 -4.97
N LEU A 419 -17.31 11.18 -3.75
CA LEU A 419 -17.87 12.09 -2.75
C LEU A 419 -17.14 13.43 -2.63
N ILE A 420 -16.01 13.60 -3.29
CA ILE A 420 -15.53 14.95 -3.60
C ILE A 420 -16.39 15.46 -4.75
N PRO A 421 -17.16 16.55 -4.58
CA PRO A 421 -17.74 17.23 -5.73
C PRO A 421 -16.60 17.90 -6.46
N VAL A 422 -16.12 17.26 -7.51
CA VAL A 422 -15.33 17.89 -8.56
C VAL A 422 -16.29 18.82 -9.31
N PRO A 423 -16.34 20.13 -9.01
CA PRO A 423 -17.47 20.94 -9.42
C PRO A 423 -17.54 21.06 -10.95
N GLY A 424 -18.67 20.65 -11.54
CA GLY A 424 -18.97 20.88 -12.95
C GLY A 424 -18.25 19.98 -13.96
N TYR A 425 -17.71 18.83 -13.54
CA TYR A 425 -17.00 17.93 -14.45
C TYR A 425 -17.79 16.63 -14.65
N GLY A 426 -18.32 16.44 -15.87
CA GLY A 426 -18.86 15.15 -16.31
C GLY A 426 -17.73 14.14 -16.35
N GLY A 427 -17.95 12.96 -15.75
CA GLY A 427 -16.93 11.96 -15.44
C GLY A 427 -15.89 11.75 -16.53
N MET A 428 -14.62 11.70 -16.14
CA MET A 428 -13.58 11.17 -17.02
C MET A 428 -13.51 9.67 -16.90
N ASP A 429 -13.45 9.03 -18.05
CA ASP A 429 -13.16 7.61 -18.22
C ASP A 429 -11.63 7.33 -18.23
N GLU A 430 -10.81 8.26 -17.71
CA GLU A 430 -9.35 8.13 -17.71
C GLU A 430 -8.90 7.49 -16.39
N GLU A 431 -8.86 6.15 -16.41
CA GLU A 431 -8.70 5.27 -15.26
C GLU A 431 -7.24 4.86 -15.10
N THR A 432 -6.37 5.68 -14.51
CA THR A 432 -5.03 5.17 -14.19
C THR A 432 -5.06 4.31 -12.93
N THR A 433 -5.10 4.94 -11.77
CA THR A 433 -5.34 4.32 -10.47
C THR A 433 -5.52 5.40 -9.40
N GLU A 434 -6.06 5.02 -8.26
CA GLU A 434 -6.23 5.86 -7.07
C GLU A 434 -4.98 5.83 -6.18
N PHE A 435 -4.95 6.71 -5.18
CA PHE A 435 -3.89 6.71 -4.17
C PHE A 435 -4.33 6.09 -2.84
N CYS A 436 -3.40 5.36 -2.23
CA CYS A 436 -3.47 4.98 -0.82
C CYS A 436 -2.34 5.65 -0.03
N TYR A 437 -2.40 5.48 1.29
CA TYR A 437 -1.46 6.08 2.25
C TYR A 437 -0.78 5.03 3.12
N ALA A 438 -1.16 3.77 2.97
CA ALA A 438 -0.55 2.65 3.65
C ALA A 438 -0.50 1.45 2.71
N ASN A 439 0.21 0.45 3.15
CA ASN A 439 0.58 -0.74 2.44
C ASN A 439 0.37 -1.96 3.35
N THR A 440 0.09 -3.09 2.72
CA THR A 440 -0.07 -4.37 3.41
C THR A 440 0.99 -5.38 2.99
N THR A 441 1.81 -5.05 1.98
CA THR A 441 2.67 -6.01 1.30
C THR A 441 4.05 -5.42 0.97
N TYR A 442 5.09 -6.03 1.52
CA TYR A 442 6.47 -5.57 1.45
C TYR A 442 7.34 -6.59 0.74
N LYS A 443 8.23 -6.13 -0.14
CA LYS A 443 9.36 -6.92 -0.63
C LYS A 443 10.57 -6.67 0.24
N VAL A 444 11.20 -7.74 0.70
CA VAL A 444 12.46 -7.70 1.43
C VAL A 444 13.55 -8.32 0.55
N ASP A 445 14.66 -7.61 0.38
CA ASP A 445 15.88 -8.12 -0.23
C ASP A 445 16.99 -8.09 0.82
N SER A 446 17.58 -9.25 1.07
CA SER A 446 18.63 -9.44 2.07
C SER A 446 19.83 -10.15 1.45
N VAL A 447 21.04 -9.66 1.75
CA VAL A 447 22.29 -10.25 1.28
C VAL A 447 23.09 -10.73 2.48
N GLY A 448 23.37 -12.03 2.52
CA GLY A 448 24.28 -12.65 3.48
C GLY A 448 25.66 -12.85 2.85
N ARG A 449 26.71 -12.66 3.64
CA ARG A 449 28.11 -12.72 3.19
C ARG A 449 28.99 -13.55 4.11
N ILE A 450 29.75 -14.47 3.53
CA ILE A 450 30.85 -15.18 4.19
C ILE A 450 32.17 -14.77 3.54
N LYS A 451 33.16 -14.41 4.36
CA LYS A 451 34.52 -14.11 3.87
C LYS A 451 35.33 -15.39 3.81
N LEU A 452 35.78 -15.77 2.61
CA LEU A 452 36.65 -16.94 2.42
C LEU A 452 38.11 -16.58 2.68
N ASN A 453 38.52 -15.40 2.24
CA ASN A 453 39.86 -14.83 2.43
C ASN A 453 39.76 -13.29 2.32
N PRO A 454 40.87 -12.54 2.44
CA PRO A 454 40.81 -11.07 2.38
C PRO A 454 40.26 -10.48 1.07
N THR A 455 40.17 -11.28 0.00
CA THR A 455 39.80 -10.82 -1.35
C THR A 455 38.55 -11.50 -1.94
N GLU A 456 38.10 -12.61 -1.36
CA GLU A 456 36.99 -13.42 -1.89
C GLU A 456 35.87 -13.57 -0.85
N ASN A 457 34.64 -13.37 -1.32
CA ASN A 457 33.42 -13.47 -0.55
C ASN A 457 32.45 -14.43 -1.25
N ILE A 458 31.66 -15.16 -0.47
CA ILE A 458 30.43 -15.80 -0.94
C ILE A 458 29.27 -14.92 -0.50
N ASP A 459 28.50 -14.45 -1.47
CA ASP A 459 27.30 -13.67 -1.25
C ASP A 459 26.09 -14.48 -1.67
N SER A 460 25.13 -14.65 -0.77
CA SER A 460 23.81 -15.22 -1.10
C SER A 460 22.77 -14.12 -0.90
N ARG A 461 21.86 -14.00 -1.86
CA ARG A 461 20.73 -13.08 -1.80
C ARG A 461 19.46 -13.88 -1.55
N VAL A 462 18.56 -13.33 -0.74
CA VAL A 462 17.20 -13.83 -0.56
C VAL A 462 16.24 -12.68 -0.80
N GLN A 463 15.30 -12.86 -1.71
CA GLN A 463 14.15 -11.98 -1.90
C GLN A 463 12.89 -12.64 -1.39
N THR A 464 12.07 -11.87 -0.69
CA THR A 464 10.86 -12.38 -0.03
C THR A 464 9.75 -11.35 -0.06
N ILE A 465 8.55 -11.78 -0.44
CA ILE A 465 7.32 -11.00 -0.23
C ILE A 465 6.76 -11.34 1.15
N ILE A 466 6.38 -10.29 1.86
CA ILE A 466 5.74 -10.35 3.17
C ILE A 466 4.42 -9.60 3.04
N GLY A 467 3.30 -10.27 3.24
CA GLY A 467 1.98 -9.63 3.22
C GLY A 467 1.18 -9.91 4.47
N ASN A 468 0.38 -8.94 4.91
CA ASN A 468 -0.56 -9.14 6.00
C ASN A 468 -1.78 -9.91 5.49
N ASP A 469 -1.95 -11.16 5.94
CA ASP A 469 -3.14 -11.97 5.66
C ASP A 469 -4.01 -12.21 6.90
N GLY A 470 -3.60 -11.68 8.06
CA GLY A 470 -4.27 -11.95 9.34
C GLY A 470 -4.23 -13.42 9.79
N SER A 471 -3.49 -14.31 9.11
CA SER A 471 -3.58 -15.77 9.28
C SER A 471 -2.43 -16.41 10.07
N ARG A 472 -1.23 -15.80 10.12
CA ARG A 472 -0.05 -16.42 10.78
C ARG A 472 0.35 -15.82 12.13
N THR A 473 0.11 -16.56 13.20
CA THR A 473 0.69 -16.31 14.52
C THR A 473 2.22 -16.29 14.45
N LEU A 474 2.86 -15.21 14.92
CA LEU A 474 4.29 -15.23 15.22
C LEU A 474 4.55 -16.34 16.24
N PRO A 475 5.48 -17.28 15.99
CA PRO A 475 6.00 -18.11 17.06
C PRO A 475 6.56 -17.15 18.12
N THR A 476 5.99 -17.23 19.30
CA THR A 476 6.34 -16.45 20.49
C THR A 476 7.86 -16.36 20.63
N TYR A 477 8.43 -15.21 20.29
CA TYR A 477 9.58 -14.73 21.04
C TYR A 477 9.12 -14.64 22.50
N VAL A 478 9.93 -15.15 23.43
CA VAL A 478 9.57 -15.19 24.86
C VAL A 478 9.13 -13.80 25.33
N GLY A 479 7.83 -13.64 25.61
CA GLY A 479 7.22 -12.38 26.05
C GLY A 479 6.24 -11.72 25.08
N ASP A 480 6.05 -12.23 23.86
CA ASP A 480 5.16 -11.61 22.85
C ASP A 480 3.79 -12.33 22.78
N THR A 481 2.70 -11.64 23.11
CA THR A 481 1.33 -12.20 23.13
C THR A 481 0.42 -11.66 22.04
N VAL A 482 0.92 -10.80 21.12
CA VAL A 482 0.07 -10.14 20.12
C VAL A 482 0.16 -10.85 18.77
N LEU A 483 -0.94 -11.48 18.38
CA LEU A 483 -1.12 -12.14 17.07
C LEU A 483 -1.22 -11.09 15.95
N THR A 484 -0.19 -10.98 15.11
CA THR A 484 -0.28 -10.30 13.81
C THR A 484 0.05 -11.30 12.70
N GLY A 485 -0.92 -11.56 11.83
CA GLY A 485 -0.85 -12.56 10.77
C GLY A 485 -0.13 -12.10 9.51
N TYR A 486 0.97 -12.76 9.13
CA TYR A 486 1.64 -12.48 7.86
C TYR A 486 2.00 -13.75 7.09
N TRP A 487 1.80 -13.73 5.77
CA TRP A 487 2.40 -14.73 4.89
C TRP A 487 3.79 -14.28 4.42
N LYS A 488 4.63 -15.26 4.12
CA LYS A 488 6.00 -15.10 3.66
C LYS A 488 6.21 -16.02 2.47
N GLU A 489 6.64 -15.48 1.35
CA GLU A 489 6.99 -16.24 0.15
C GLU A 489 8.37 -15.80 -0.34
N SER A 490 9.33 -16.71 -0.28
CA SER A 490 10.67 -16.50 -0.84
C SER A 490 10.69 -17.05 -2.25
N TYR A 491 11.11 -16.22 -3.21
CA TYR A 491 11.04 -16.56 -4.64
C TYR A 491 12.39 -16.42 -5.36
N GLU A 492 13.41 -15.85 -4.70
CA GLU A 492 14.79 -15.78 -5.18
C GLU A 492 15.79 -15.97 -4.03
#